data_AF-A0A952HME8-F1
#
_entry.id   AF-A0A952HME8-F1
#
_cell.length_a   1.000
_cell.length_b   1.000
_cell.length_c   1.000
_cell.angle_alpha   90.00
_cell.angle_beta   90.00
_cell.angle_gamma   90.00
#
_symmetry.space_group_name_H-M   'P 1'
#
loop_
_entity.id
_entity.type
_entity.pdbx_description
1 polymer ?
#
loop_
_entity_poly.entity_id
_entity_poly.type
_entity_poly.pdbx_seq_one_letter_code
_entity_poly.pdbx_strand_id
1 'polypeptide(L)'
;MYDVMKQAEEKLVQVGHDLTISVIVFVFSVIILTVIFNIILTIWNNKKPAGERKSPLVIFLIAVFVGWAITTLVFVYRMVMIGLEHLKS
;
A
#
# COMPACT_ATOMS: atom_id res chain seq x y z
N MET A 1 39.04 -8.37 2.31
CA MET A 1 38.35 -7.75 1.14
C MET A 1 37.32 -8.72 0.54
N TYR A 2 37.67 -9.99 0.33
CA TYR A 2 36.72 -11.05 -0.07
C TYR A 2 35.53 -11.21 0.91
N ASP A 3 35.81 -11.26 2.22
CA ASP A 3 34.75 -11.36 3.25
C ASP A 3 33.83 -10.13 3.30
N VAL A 4 34.36 -8.94 3.00
CA VAL A 4 33.60 -7.69 3.01
C VAL A 4 32.67 -7.62 1.79
N MET A 5 33.14 -8.06 0.63
CA MET A 5 32.30 -8.16 -0.58
C MET A 5 31.22 -9.23 -0.43
N LYS A 6 31.55 -10.37 0.17
CA LYS A 6 30.58 -11.45 0.43
C LYS A 6 29.50 -11.04 1.44
N GLN A 7 29.88 -10.35 2.52
CA GLN A 7 28.91 -9.76 3.45
C GLN A 7 28.03 -8.69 2.81
N ALA A 8 28.58 -7.86 1.92
CA ALA A 8 27.79 -6.85 1.21
C ALA A 8 26.77 -7.50 0.26
N GLU A 9 27.15 -8.57 -0.43
CA GLU A 9 26.26 -9.34 -1.30
C GLU A 9 25.13 -10.02 -0.52
N GLU A 10 25.45 -10.70 0.59
CA GLU A 10 24.44 -11.33 1.46
C GLU A 10 23.43 -10.30 2.00
N LYS A 11 23.90 -9.11 2.42
CA LYS A 11 23.01 -8.01 2.85
C LYS A 11 22.15 -7.47 1.72
N LEU A 12 22.69 -7.34 0.50
CA LEU A 12 21.93 -6.88 -0.66
C LEU A 12 20.83 -7.88 -1.05
N VAL A 13 21.13 -9.18 -1.03
CA VAL A 13 20.14 -10.23 -1.28
C VAL A 13 19.03 -10.21 -0.24
N GLN A 14 19.41 -10.06 1.04
CA GLN A 14 18.44 -9.94 2.14
C GLN A 14 17.53 -8.72 1.96
N VAL A 15 18.09 -7.54 1.69
CA VAL A 15 17.32 -6.30 1.43
C VAL A 15 16.39 -6.48 0.22
N GLY A 16 16.86 -7.14 -0.84
CA GLY A 16 16.04 -7.43 -2.03
C GLY A 16 14.84 -8.35 -1.71
N HIS A 17 15.04 -9.35 -0.86
CA HIS A 17 13.97 -10.24 -0.42
C HIS A 17 12.95 -9.49 0.46
N ASP A 18 13.42 -8.72 1.44
CA ASP A 18 12.56 -7.93 2.34
C ASP A 18 11.76 -6.86 1.58
N LEU A 19 12.37 -6.23 0.58
CA LEU A 19 11.70 -5.29 -0.31
C LEU A 19 10.61 -5.99 -1.13
N THR A 20 10.89 -7.17 -1.68
CA THR A 20 9.92 -7.94 -2.47
C THR A 20 8.69 -8.30 -1.63
N ILE A 21 8.91 -8.81 -0.40
CA ILE A 21 7.82 -9.10 0.53
C ILE A 21 7.02 -7.83 0.85
N SER A 22 7.71 -6.72 1.10
CA SER A 22 7.06 -5.44 1.41
C SER A 22 6.19 -4.93 0.26
N VAL A 23 6.63 -5.09 -0.99
CA VAL A 23 5.85 -4.74 -2.19
C VAL A 23 4.63 -5.65 -2.34
N ILE A 24 4.77 -6.95 -2.10
CA ILE A 24 3.64 -7.89 -2.13
C ILE A 24 2.57 -7.48 -1.10
N VAL A 25 2.99 -7.20 0.14
CA VAL A 25 2.10 -6.72 1.21
C VAL A 25 1.43 -5.39 0.82
N PHE A 26 2.18 -4.48 0.18
CA PHE A 26 1.64 -3.21 -0.33
C PHE A 26 0.51 -3.46 -1.35
N VAL A 27 0.76 -4.30 -2.37
CA VAL A 27 -0.24 -4.59 -3.41
C VAL A 27 -1.49 -5.23 -2.82
N PHE A 28 -1.34 -6.22 -1.94
CA PHE A 28 -2.48 -6.84 -1.26
C PHE A 28 -3.26 -5.84 -0.40
N SER A 29 -2.56 -4.93 0.28
CA SER A 29 -3.20 -3.89 1.10
C SER A 29 -4.04 -2.94 0.25
N VAL A 30 -3.53 -2.52 -0.92
CA VAL A 30 -4.30 -1.69 -1.87
C VAL A 30 -5.56 -2.41 -2.32
N ILE A 31 -5.46 -3.69 -2.69
CA ILE A 31 -6.60 -4.50 -3.15
C ILE A 31 -7.66 -4.62 -2.04
N ILE A 32 -7.24 -5.01 -0.83
CA ILE A 32 -8.14 -5.19 0.32
C ILE A 32 -8.85 -3.87 0.66
N LEU A 33 -8.11 -2.77 0.77
CA LEU A 33 -8.70 -1.46 1.07
C LEU A 33 -9.65 -1.00 -0.03
N THR A 34 -9.29 -1.20 -1.30
CA THR A 34 -10.16 -0.88 -2.44
C THR A 34 -11.48 -1.64 -2.34
N VAL A 35 -11.46 -2.94 -2.05
CA VAL A 35 -12.67 -3.75 -1.90
C VAL A 35 -13.52 -3.23 -0.73
N ILE A 36 -12.91 -2.96 0.42
CA ILE A 36 -13.60 -2.43 1.60
C ILE A 36 -14.26 -1.09 1.28
N PHE A 37 -13.53 -0.13 0.70
CA PHE A 37 -14.09 1.17 0.34
C PHE A 37 -15.17 1.06 -0.71
N ASN A 38 -15.02 0.18 -1.70
CA ASN A 38 -16.03 -0.03 -2.73
C ASN A 38 -17.34 -0.54 -2.12
N ILE A 39 -17.28 -1.49 -1.19
CA ILE A 39 -18.46 -1.99 -0.47
C ILE A 39 -19.11 -0.86 0.35
N ILE A 40 -18.33 -0.14 1.16
CA ILE A 40 -18.84 0.95 2.02
C ILE A 40 -19.51 2.04 1.16
N LEU A 41 -18.84 2.49 0.11
CA LEU A 41 -19.34 3.54 -0.77
C LEU A 41 -20.56 3.08 -1.57
N THR A 42 -20.63 1.82 -1.97
CA THR A 42 -21.81 1.25 -2.63
C THR A 42 -23.01 1.22 -1.70
N ILE A 43 -22.84 0.76 -0.46
CA ILE A 43 -23.89 0.78 0.57
C ILE A 43 -24.37 2.21 0.82
N TRP A 44 -23.44 3.17 0.95
CA TRP A 44 -23.78 4.58 1.12
C TRP A 44 -24.48 5.19 -0.10
N ASN A 45 -24.06 4.84 -1.31
CA ASN A 45 -24.67 5.35 -2.52
C ASN A 45 -26.11 4.85 -2.70
N ASN A 46 -26.38 3.59 -2.33
CA ASN A 46 -27.73 3.03 -2.42
C ASN A 46 -28.72 3.66 -1.43
N LYS A 47 -28.23 4.26 -0.34
CA LYS A 47 -29.06 5.05 0.60
C LYS A 47 -29.51 6.39 0.02
N LYS A 48 -28.88 6.88 -1.06
CA LYS A 48 -29.24 8.16 -1.70
C LYS A 48 -30.47 8.04 -2.60
N PRO A 49 -31.26 9.10 -2.77
CA PRO A 49 -32.34 9.14 -3.75
C PRO A 49 -31.80 8.92 -5.17
N ALA A 50 -32.61 8.32 -6.05
CA ALA A 50 -32.16 7.82 -7.36
C ALA A 50 -31.45 8.87 -8.23
N GLY A 51 -31.87 10.15 -8.16
CA GLY A 51 -31.26 11.25 -8.92
C GLY A 51 -29.86 11.67 -8.44
N GLU A 52 -29.45 11.29 -7.23
CA GLU A 52 -28.15 11.64 -6.64
C GLU A 52 -27.17 10.46 -6.58
N ARG A 53 -27.60 9.28 -7.04
CA ARG A 53 -26.76 8.08 -7.02
C ARG A 53 -25.64 8.21 -8.03
N LYS A 54 -24.41 8.04 -7.57
CA LYS A 54 -23.24 7.93 -8.44
C LYS A 54 -23.25 6.57 -9.14
N SER A 55 -22.68 6.55 -10.36
CA SER A 55 -22.48 5.31 -11.11
C SER A 55 -21.55 4.35 -10.35
N PRO A 56 -21.77 3.02 -10.42
CA PRO A 56 -20.89 2.03 -9.82
C PRO A 56 -19.43 2.18 -10.24
N LEU A 57 -19.17 2.59 -11.49
CA LEU A 57 -17.82 2.82 -12.00
C LEU A 57 -17.14 3.99 -11.29
N VAL A 58 -17.88 5.07 -11.01
CA VAL A 58 -17.35 6.22 -10.27
C VAL A 58 -17.02 5.84 -8.82
N ILE A 59 -17.87 5.02 -8.20
CA ILE A 59 -17.64 4.52 -6.84
C ILE A 59 -16.38 3.65 -6.79
N PHE A 60 -16.23 2.75 -7.76
CA PHE A 60 -15.04 1.90 -7.87
C PHE A 60 -13.77 2.74 -8.04
N LEU A 61 -13.77 3.74 -8.93
CA LEU A 61 -12.61 4.62 -9.13
C LEU A 61 -12.25 5.40 -7.86
N ILE A 62 -13.25 5.90 -7.12
CA ILE A 62 -13.02 6.56 -5.83
C ILE A 62 -12.40 5.57 -4.83
N ALA A 63 -12.92 4.35 -4.76
CA ALA A 63 -12.41 3.33 -3.85
C ALA A 63 -10.95 2.95 -4.16
N VAL A 64 -10.61 2.77 -5.45
CA VAL A 64 -9.23 2.51 -5.91
C VAL A 64 -8.31 3.67 -5.51
N PHE A 65 -8.72 4.90 -5.78
CA PHE A 65 -7.89 6.07 -5.50
C PHE A 65 -7.66 6.26 -4.00
N VAL A 66 -8.72 6.13 -3.19
CA VAL A 66 -8.63 6.25 -1.72
C VAL A 66 -7.80 5.11 -1.12
N GLY A 67 -8.05 3.87 -1.55
CA GLY A 67 -7.28 2.70 -1.11
C GLY A 67 -5.80 2.84 -1.43
N TRP A 68 -5.47 3.26 -2.67
CA TRP A 68 -4.09 3.53 -3.08
C TRP A 68 -3.45 4.67 -2.28
N ALA A 69 -4.14 5.80 -2.08
CA ALA A 69 -3.60 6.95 -1.36
C ALA A 69 -3.28 6.61 0.10
N ILE A 70 -4.20 5.94 0.80
CA ILE A 70 -4.00 5.51 2.19
C ILE A 70 -2.81 4.54 2.28
N THR A 71 -2.76 3.55 1.40
CA THR A 71 -1.69 2.55 1.43
C THR A 71 -0.32 3.19 1.15
N THR A 72 -0.26 4.11 0.19
CA THR A 72 0.95 4.86 -0.16
C THR A 72 1.45 5.68 1.03
N LEU A 73 0.58 6.42 1.72
CA LEU A 73 0.96 7.21 2.89
C LEU A 73 1.53 6.34 4.01
N VAL A 74 0.87 5.22 4.32
CA VAL A 74 1.34 4.27 5.34
C VAL A 74 2.67 3.64 4.95
N PHE A 75 2.83 3.27 3.68
CA PHE A 75 4.07 2.67 3.17
C PHE A 75 5.24 3.64 3.26
N VAL A 76 5.07 4.88 2.78
CA VAL A 76 6.08 5.93 2.86
C VAL A 76 6.46 6.20 4.32
N TYR A 77 5.47 6.33 5.21
CA TYR A 77 5.72 6.49 6.64
C TYR A 77 6.58 5.35 7.20
N ARG A 78 6.26 4.09 6.88
CA ARG A 78 7.03 2.93 7.35
C ARG A 78 8.45 2.93 6.81
N MET A 79 8.64 3.24 5.53
CA MET A 79 9.97 3.33 4.90
C MET A 79 10.81 4.44 5.53
N VAL A 80 10.22 5.60 5.81
CA VAL A 80 10.90 6.71 6.50
C VAL A 80 11.31 6.31 7.91
N MET A 81 10.42 5.66 8.67
CA MET A 81 10.74 5.19 10.02
C MET A 81 11.88 4.17 10.04
N ILE A 82 11.87 3.20 9.13
CA ILE A 82 12.97 2.22 8.98
C ILE A 82 14.29 2.94 8.65
N GLY A 83 14.25 3.93 7.75
CA GLY A 83 15.43 4.72 7.40
C GLY A 83 15.97 5.53 8.59
N LEU A 84 15.08 6.13 9.39
CA LEU A 84 15.46 6.87 10.59
C LEU A 84 16.05 5.98 11.68
N GLU A 85 15.53 4.76 11.85
CA GLU A 85 16.09 3.78 12.80
C GLU A 85 17.52 3.39 12.41
N HIS A 86 17.79 3.17 11.11
CA HIS A 86 19.14 2.83 10.64
C HIS A 86 20.13 4.00 10.71
N LEU A 87 19.67 5.25 10.63
CA LEU A 87 20.52 6.43 10.77
C LEU A 87 20.81 6.81 12.23
N LYS A 88 20.00 6.33 13.18
CA LYS A 88 20.21 6.51 14.62
C LYS A 88 21.10 5.45 15.26
N SER A 89 21.24 4.29 14.63
CA SER A 89 22.21 3.25 15.01
C SER A 89 23.59 3.52 14.43
#